data_AF-A0A916ZZS4-F1
#
_entry.id   AF-A0A916ZZS4-F1
#
_cell.length_a   1.000
_cell.length_b   1.000
_cell.length_c   1.000
_cell.angle_alpha   90.00
_cell.angle_beta   90.00
_cell.angle_gamma   90.00
#
_symmetry.space_group_name_H-M   'P 1'
#
loop_
_entity.id
_entity.type
_entity.pdbx_description
1 polymer ?
#
loop_
_entity_poly.entity_id
_entity_poly.type
_entity_poly.pdbx_seq_one_letter_code
_entity_poly.pdbx_strand_id
1 'polypeptide(L)'
;MSAPLDGGAAFPVIPPQDENGIGSASGYPFPESGMSLRDWFAGQAMASRIIALGDHAHSSDKARLACKAETASRAYEMADAMLAARSSKQEER
;
A
#
# COMPACT_ATOMS: atom_id res chain seq x y z
N MET A 1 0.56 -17.48 13.51
CA MET A 1 1.03 -16.87 12.25
C MET A 1 0.84 -15.38 12.40
N SER A 2 1.91 -14.60 12.41
CA SER A 2 1.81 -13.14 12.52
C SER A 2 1.13 -12.62 11.25
N ALA A 3 0.08 -11.80 11.38
CA ALA A 3 -0.58 -11.19 10.23
C ALA A 3 0.47 -10.43 9.38
N PRO A 4 0.35 -10.41 8.05
CA PRO A 4 1.21 -9.57 7.22
C PRO A 4 1.14 -8.12 7.72
N LEU A 5 2.29 -7.46 7.86
CA LEU A 5 2.39 -6.03 8.22
C LEU A 5 2.01 -5.14 7.02
N ASP A 6 0.88 -5.44 6.39
CA ASP A 6 0.40 -4.77 5.18
C ASP A 6 -0.52 -3.58 5.48
N GLY A 7 -0.90 -3.43 6.75
CA GLY A 7 -1.76 -2.35 7.24
C GLY A 7 -3.25 -2.57 6.95
N GLY A 8 -3.65 -3.70 6.36
CA GLY A 8 -5.01 -3.95 5.89
C GLY A 8 -5.35 -3.24 4.57
N ALA A 9 -6.64 -3.19 4.22
CA ALA A 9 -7.10 -2.63 2.94
C ALA A 9 -6.87 -1.11 2.86
N ALA A 10 -6.29 -0.65 1.74
CA ALA A 10 -6.08 0.77 1.43
C ALA A 10 -7.38 1.57 1.41
N PHE A 11 -8.43 0.94 0.89
CA PHE A 11 -9.77 1.49 0.83
C PHE A 11 -10.72 0.58 1.62
N PRO A 12 -11.55 1.13 2.52
CA PRO A 12 -12.50 0.32 3.27
C PRO A 12 -13.43 -0.44 2.32
N VAL A 13 -13.59 -1.73 2.55
CA VAL A 13 -14.64 -2.47 1.87
C VAL A 13 -15.80 -2.67 2.83
N ILE A 14 -16.90 -1.97 2.54
CA ILE A 14 -18.18 -2.23 3.19
C ILE A 14 -19.00 -3.04 2.19
N PRO A 15 -19.16 -4.37 2.37
CA PRO A 15 -20.07 -5.13 1.52
C PRO A 15 -21.50 -4.57 1.70
N PRO A 16 -22.34 -4.63 0.66
CA PRO A 16 -23.76 -4.30 0.79
C PRO A 16 -24.34 -5.08 1.96
N GLN A 17 -25.02 -4.38 2.86
CA GLN A 17 -25.62 -5.04 4.01
C GLN A 17 -26.88 -5.78 3.57
N ASP A 18 -27.22 -6.86 4.27
CA ASP A 18 -28.50 -7.54 4.09
C ASP A 18 -29.69 -6.64 4.48
N GLU A 19 -30.91 -7.14 4.28
CA GLU A 19 -32.16 -6.45 4.62
C GLU A 19 -32.29 -6.08 6.11
N ASN A 20 -31.49 -6.70 6.99
CA ASN A 20 -31.46 -6.44 8.42
C ASN A 20 -30.31 -5.54 8.86
N GLY A 21 -29.41 -5.16 7.94
CA GLY A 21 -28.21 -4.38 8.26
C GLY A 21 -27.12 -5.19 9.00
N ILE A 22 -27.23 -6.52 9.02
CA ILE A 22 -26.34 -7.42 9.76
C ILE A 22 -25.70 -8.41 8.79
N GLY A 23 -24.59 -8.00 8.18
CA GLY A 23 -23.76 -8.88 7.35
C GLY A 23 -23.93 -8.62 5.85
N SER A 24 -23.25 -9.41 5.03
CA SER A 24 -23.23 -9.20 3.58
C SER A 24 -24.52 -9.70 2.92
N ALA A 25 -25.08 -8.92 2.00
CA ALA A 25 -26.26 -9.28 1.22
C ALA A 25 -26.07 -10.61 0.46
N SER A 26 -27.11 -11.45 0.44
CA SER A 26 -27.09 -12.74 -0.26
C SER A 26 -26.78 -12.56 -1.75
N GLY A 27 -25.78 -13.30 -2.25
CA GLY A 27 -25.31 -13.23 -3.64
C GLY A 27 -24.21 -12.20 -3.90
N TYR A 28 -23.79 -11.41 -2.90
CA TYR A 28 -22.60 -10.57 -3.05
C TYR A 28 -21.33 -11.42 -2.84
N PRO A 29 -20.37 -11.41 -3.80
CA PRO A 29 -19.10 -12.12 -3.60
C PRO A 29 -18.38 -11.51 -2.40
N PHE A 30 -17.71 -12.34 -1.58
CA PHE A 30 -16.81 -11.83 -0.55
C PHE A 30 -15.81 -10.89 -1.24
N PRO A 31 -15.80 -9.59 -0.89
CA PRO A 31 -14.91 -8.68 -1.56
C PRO A 31 -13.48 -9.07 -1.23
N GLU A 32 -12.68 -9.34 -2.26
CA GLU A 32 -11.24 -9.47 -2.09
C GLU A 32 -10.70 -8.17 -1.51
N SER A 33 -9.73 -8.27 -0.61
CA SER A 33 -9.24 -7.16 0.22
C SER A 33 -8.57 -6.01 -0.55
N GLY A 34 -8.58 -6.06 -1.89
CA GLY A 34 -8.04 -5.03 -2.76
C GLY A 34 -6.55 -4.78 -2.51
N MET A 35 -6.14 -3.53 -2.74
CA MET A 35 -4.77 -3.06 -2.48
C MET A 35 -4.54 -2.89 -0.98
N SER A 36 -3.38 -3.29 -0.46
CA SER A 36 -3.02 -3.04 0.93
C SER A 36 -2.65 -1.56 1.18
N LEU A 37 -2.76 -1.08 2.42
CA LEU A 37 -2.30 0.26 2.80
C LEU A 37 -0.80 0.43 2.54
N ARG A 38 -0.02 -0.63 2.74
CA ARG A 38 1.40 -0.67 2.39
C ARG A 38 1.63 -0.39 0.90
N ASP A 39 0.90 -1.07 0.01
CA ASP A 39 1.03 -0.88 -1.44
C ASP A 39 0.61 0.53 -1.85
N TRP A 40 -0.44 1.08 -1.21
CA TRP A 40 -0.88 2.44 -1.47
C TRP A 40 0.19 3.48 -1.09
N PHE A 41 0.75 3.38 0.12
CA PHE A 41 1.84 4.26 0.56
C PHE A 41 3.08 4.12 -0.32
N ALA A 42 3.45 2.89 -0.68
CA ALA A 42 4.59 2.64 -1.57
C ALA A 42 4.37 3.31 -2.94
N GLY A 43 3.17 3.22 -3.51
CA GLY A 43 2.83 3.90 -4.76
C GLY A 43 3.01 5.43 -4.68
N GLN A 44 2.55 6.06 -3.59
CA GLN A 44 2.72 7.50 -3.36
C GLN A 44 4.21 7.88 -3.21
N ALA A 45 4.96 7.12 -2.41
CA ALA A 45 6.39 7.36 -2.20
C ALA A 45 7.19 7.22 -3.51
N MET A 46 6.89 6.17 -4.29
CA MET A 46 7.49 5.91 -5.59
C MET A 46 7.25 7.06 -6.57
N ALA A 47 6.02 7.58 -6.66
CA ALA A 47 5.67 8.67 -7.56
C ALA A 47 6.51 9.92 -7.29
N SER A 48 6.72 10.29 -6.03
CA SER A 48 7.55 11.44 -5.67
C SER A 48 9.01 11.30 -6.15
N ARG A 49 9.58 10.11 -6.02
CA ARG A 49 10.96 9.83 -6.45
C ARG A 49 11.10 9.81 -7.97
N ILE A 50 10.14 9.24 -8.69
CA ILE A 50 10.12 9.23 -10.15
C ILE A 50 10.04 10.66 -10.70
N ILE A 51 9.18 11.51 -10.12
CA ILE A 51 9.05 12.91 -10.53
C ILE A 51 10.36 13.68 -10.28
N ALA A 52 11.03 13.43 -9.15
CA ALA A 52 12.25 14.16 -8.78
C ALA A 52 13.48 13.80 -9.63
N LEU A 53 13.64 12.54 -10.03
CA LEU A 53 14.83 12.05 -10.75
C LEU A 53 14.63 11.97 -12.27
N GLY A 54 13.42 11.68 -12.75
CA GLY A 54 13.13 11.40 -14.15
C GLY A 54 13.87 10.16 -14.71
N ASP A 55 13.44 9.67 -15.88
CA ASP A 55 14.04 8.47 -16.51
C ASP A 55 15.33 8.79 -17.31
N HIS A 56 15.68 10.07 -17.43
CA HIS A 56 16.77 10.59 -18.25
C HIS A 56 18.12 10.65 -17.54
N ALA A 57 18.17 10.44 -16.21
CA ALA A 57 19.37 10.59 -15.40
C ALA A 57 20.37 9.41 -15.51
N HIS A 58 20.08 8.40 -16.34
CA HIS A 58 20.83 7.13 -16.35
C HIS A 58 21.57 6.90 -17.67
N SER A 59 22.86 6.54 -17.57
CA SER A 59 23.78 6.37 -18.70
C SER A 59 23.67 5.01 -19.42
N SER A 60 22.88 4.07 -18.91
CA SER A 60 22.66 2.74 -19.52
C SER A 60 21.36 2.09 -19.03
N ASP A 61 20.89 1.08 -19.76
CA ASP A 61 19.70 0.31 -19.36
C ASP A 61 19.90 -0.48 -18.05
N LYS A 62 21.14 -0.95 -17.80
CA LYS A 62 21.49 -1.57 -16.52
C LYS A 62 21.34 -0.58 -15.35
N ALA A 63 21.76 0.67 -15.53
CA ALA A 63 21.60 1.71 -14.53
C ALA A 63 20.12 2.07 -14.30
N ARG A 64 19.31 2.11 -15.36
CA ARG A 64 17.85 2.30 -15.25
C ARG A 64 17.18 1.18 -14.47
N LEU A 65 17.52 -0.08 -14.76
CA LEU A 65 16.95 -1.23 -14.06
C LEU A 65 17.30 -1.22 -12.56
N ALA A 66 18.56 -0.91 -12.23
CA ALA A 66 19.00 -0.77 -10.84
C ALA A 66 18.26 0.35 -10.12
N CYS A 67 18.09 1.52 -10.76
CA CYS A 67 17.33 2.64 -10.19
C CYS A 67 15.87 2.28 -9.92
N LYS A 68 15.21 1.55 -10.84
CA LYS A 68 13.84 1.08 -10.65
C LYS A 68 13.71 0.15 -9.44
N ALA A 69 14.63 -0.81 -9.31
CA ALA A 69 14.66 -1.73 -8.17
C ALA A 69 14.90 -0.99 -6.84
N GLU A 70 15.87 -0.07 -6.80
CA GLU A 70 16.15 0.74 -5.60
C GLU A 70 14.95 1.63 -5.23
N THR A 71 14.31 2.23 -6.22
CA THR A 71 13.14 3.10 -6.03
C THR A 71 11.97 2.30 -5.46
N ALA A 72 11.73 1.08 -5.93
CA ALA A 72 10.73 0.19 -5.35
C ALA A 72 11.06 -0.19 -3.90
N SER A 73 12.31 -0.55 -3.60
CA SER A 73 12.74 -0.89 -2.23
C SER A 73 12.49 0.27 -1.26
N ARG A 74 12.99 1.47 -1.60
CA ARG A 74 12.84 2.67 -0.76
C ARG A 74 11.38 3.07 -0.57
N ALA A 75 10.53 2.85 -1.58
CA ALA A 75 9.10 3.13 -1.48
C ALA A 75 8.42 2.23 -0.45
N TYR A 76 8.75 0.94 -0.42
CA TYR A 76 8.24 0.02 0.60
C TYR A 76 8.82 0.29 1.99
N GLU A 77 10.09 0.66 2.10
CA GLU A 77 10.68 1.09 3.39
C GLU A 77 9.95 2.32 3.96
N MET A 78 9.59 3.27 3.11
CA MET A 78 8.80 4.44 3.51
C MET A 78 7.38 4.04 3.94
N ALA A 79 6.73 3.12 3.21
CA ALA A 79 5.41 2.61 3.57
C ALA A 79 5.43 1.91 4.95
N ASP A 80 6.46 1.10 5.21
CA ASP A 80 6.63 0.40 6.49
C ASP A 80 6.84 1.40 7.63
N ALA A 81 7.60 2.47 7.42
CA ALA A 81 7.76 3.55 8.39
C ALA A 81 6.45 4.30 8.69
N MET A 82 5.61 4.54 7.68
CA MET A 82 4.30 5.17 7.86
C MET A 82 3.34 4.28 8.66
N LEU A 83 3.35 2.96 8.42
CA LEU A 83 2.57 2.00 9.18
C LEU A 83 3.03 1.93 10.64
N ALA A 84 4.34 1.87 10.88
CA ALA A 84 4.90 1.89 12.23
C ALA A 84 4.50 3.15 13.01
N ALA A 85 4.64 4.33 12.40
CA ALA A 85 4.26 5.60 13.01
C ALA A 85 2.76 5.65 13.35
N ARG A 86 1.90 5.04 12.52
CA ARG A 86 0.47 4.91 12.79
C ARG A 86 0.18 3.99 13.97
N SER A 87 0.84 2.84 14.05
CA SER A 87 0.67 1.89 15.15
C SER A 87 1.04 2.52 16.50
N SER A 88 2.18 3.24 16.57
CA SER A 88 2.58 3.93 17.80
C SER A 88 1.56 4.96 18.28
N LYS A 89 0.90 5.68 17.35
CA LYS A 89 -0.16 6.64 17.70
C LYS A 89 -1.44 5.98 18.21
N GLN A 90 -1.68 4.71 17.87
CA GLN A 90 -2.84 3.96 18.37
C GLN A 90 -2.61 3.41 19.79
N GLU A 91 -1.36 3.16 20.18
CA GLU A 91 -1.01 2.71 21.54
C GLU A 91 -1.11 3.83 22.58
N GLU A 92 -1.05 5.10 22.16
CA GLU A 92 -1.16 6.28 23.02
C GLU A 92 -2.61 6.76 23.28
N ARG A 93 -3.61 6.14 22.63
CA ARG A 93 -5.04 6.50 22.75
C ARG A 93 -5.82 5.53 23.62
#